data_AF-A0AAE3N957-F1
#
_entry.id   AF-A0AAE3N957-F1
#
_cell.length_a   1.000
_cell.length_b   1.000
_cell.length_c   1.000
_cell.angle_alpha   90.00
_cell.angle_beta   90.00
_cell.angle_gamma   90.00
#
_symmetry.space_group_name_H-M   'P 1'
#
loop_
_entity.id
_entity.type
_entity.pdbx_description
1 polymer ?
#
loop_
_entity_poly.entity_id
_entity_poly.type
_entity_poly.pdbx_seq_one_letter_code
_entity_poly.pdbx_strand_id
1 'polypeptide(L)'
;MSNNNSSSTSKRKTPARWQGSESALHAVQVAFDVEIAVMEAIRIAAFHENVSTSQQIRSVLGLPVAARPKRPRLTVTLDESDYALLAQRYGLAPDDRLGIKEAATRELIAFVPPPAPPRTSTSRKPRKG
;
A
#
# COMPACT_ATOMS: atom_id res chain seq x y z
N MET A 1 -44.81 20.07 46.40
CA MET A 1 -43.53 20.65 45.92
C MET A 1 -42.38 19.99 46.69
N SER A 2 -41.28 19.75 45.97
CA SER A 2 -39.98 19.17 46.40
C SER A 2 -39.83 17.64 46.34
N ASN A 3 -39.37 17.16 45.18
CA ASN A 3 -38.71 15.85 44.99
C ASN A 3 -37.20 16.02 45.21
N ASN A 4 -36.58 15.09 45.94
CA ASN A 4 -35.15 15.08 46.21
C ASN A 4 -34.48 13.80 45.69
N ASN A 5 -33.57 14.03 44.72
CA ASN A 5 -32.23 13.48 44.52
C ASN A 5 -31.94 11.96 44.42
N SER A 6 -31.23 11.63 43.33
CA SER A 6 -29.95 10.90 43.29
C SER A 6 -29.90 9.79 42.22
N SER A 7 -29.52 10.17 41.01
CA SER A 7 -29.12 9.28 39.92
C SER A 7 -27.65 8.86 40.07
N SER A 8 -27.42 7.66 40.61
CA SER A 8 -26.09 7.02 40.60
C SER A 8 -25.75 6.50 39.19
N THR A 9 -24.80 7.16 38.53
CA THR A 9 -24.19 6.72 37.26
C THR A 9 -23.28 5.51 37.49
N SER A 10 -23.79 4.32 37.17
CA SER A 10 -23.01 3.08 37.16
C SER A 10 -21.94 3.11 36.05
N LYS A 11 -20.66 3.22 36.44
CA LYS A 11 -19.50 2.99 35.56
C LYS A 11 -19.59 1.58 34.96
N ARG A 12 -19.86 1.49 33.65
CA ARG A 12 -19.83 0.23 32.90
C ARG A 12 -18.38 -0.26 32.80
N LYS A 13 -18.07 -1.38 33.46
CA LYS A 13 -16.79 -2.07 33.36
C LYS A 13 -16.68 -2.75 31.99
N THR A 14 -15.65 -2.40 31.22
CA THR A 14 -15.31 -3.05 29.95
C THR A 14 -14.92 -4.51 30.19
N PRO A 15 -15.44 -5.49 29.41
CA PRO A 15 -15.17 -6.91 29.62
C PRO A 15 -13.72 -7.31 29.33
N ALA A 16 -13.21 -8.30 30.07
CA ALA A 16 -11.79 -8.68 30.13
C ALA A 16 -11.13 -9.11 28.81
N ARG A 17 -11.92 -9.47 27.78
CA ARG A 17 -11.39 -9.77 26.44
C ARG A 17 -10.77 -8.56 25.72
N TRP A 18 -10.97 -7.34 26.22
CA TRP A 18 -10.50 -6.08 25.59
C TRP A 18 -9.39 -5.37 26.41
N GLN A 19 -8.78 -6.06 27.39
CA GLN A 19 -7.74 -5.45 28.24
C GLN A 19 -6.35 -5.39 27.57
N GLY A 20 -6.13 -6.15 26.49
CA GLY A 20 -4.90 -6.05 25.68
C GLY A 20 -4.87 -4.84 24.72
N SER A 21 -5.94 -4.06 24.66
CA SER A 21 -6.10 -2.94 23.72
C SER A 21 -5.91 -1.55 24.34
N GLU A 22 -5.49 -1.40 25.60
CA GLU A 22 -5.41 -0.06 26.22
C GLU A 22 -4.25 0.81 25.70
N SER A 23 -3.11 0.22 25.30
CA SER A 23 -1.98 1.00 24.76
C SER A 23 -2.15 1.42 23.29
N ALA A 24 -3.14 0.85 22.58
CA ALA A 24 -3.46 1.23 21.20
C ALA A 24 -4.34 2.49 21.11
N LEU A 25 -4.77 3.05 22.25
CA LEU A 25 -5.97 3.88 22.27
C LEU A 25 -5.81 5.34 21.86
N HIS A 26 -4.61 5.93 21.73
CA HIS A 26 -4.53 7.32 21.28
C HIS A 26 -3.32 7.58 20.36
N ALA A 27 -3.37 7.05 19.13
CA ALA A 27 -2.55 7.59 18.06
C ALA A 27 -3.01 9.03 17.76
N VAL A 28 -2.13 10.01 18.01
CA VAL A 28 -2.38 11.42 17.66
C VAL A 28 -1.88 11.67 16.24
N GLN A 29 -2.75 12.16 15.36
CA GLN A 29 -2.35 12.59 14.03
C GLN A 29 -1.66 13.95 14.13
N VAL A 30 -0.43 14.03 13.62
CA VAL A 30 0.37 15.26 13.60
C VAL A 30 0.39 15.82 12.18
N ALA A 31 0.16 17.13 12.06
CA ALA A 31 0.36 17.87 10.82
C ALA A 31 1.75 18.50 10.82
N PHE A 32 2.38 18.55 9.65
CA PHE A 32 3.66 19.21 9.44
C PHE A 32 3.49 20.26 8.35
N ASP A 33 3.87 21.50 8.65
CA ASP A 33 3.97 22.55 7.65
C ASP A 33 5.36 22.49 7.03
N VAL A 34 5.42 22.09 5.77
CA VAL A 34 6.65 21.91 5.02
C VAL A 34 6.51 22.46 3.61
N GLU A 35 7.64 22.76 2.99
CA GLU A 35 7.67 23.20 1.60
C GLU A 35 7.16 22.11 0.63
N ILE A 36 6.65 22.54 -0.52
CA ILE A 36 6.13 21.65 -1.57
C ILE A 36 7.18 20.64 -2.01
N ALA A 37 8.44 21.07 -2.16
CA ALA A 37 9.54 20.20 -2.56
C ALA A 37 9.75 19.01 -1.60
N VAL A 38 9.56 19.24 -0.29
CA VAL A 38 9.67 18.18 0.73
C VAL A 38 8.51 17.20 0.60
N MET A 39 7.28 17.70 0.44
CA MET A 39 6.11 16.84 0.22
C MET A 39 6.27 15.97 -1.02
N GLU A 40 6.75 16.55 -2.10
CA GLU A 40 6.94 15.86 -3.37
C GLU A 40 8.03 14.79 -3.28
N ALA A 41 9.16 15.11 -2.65
CA ALA A 41 10.23 14.14 -2.40
C ALA A 41 9.76 12.93 -1.58
N ILE A 42 8.96 13.17 -0.53
CA ILE A 42 8.40 12.08 0.29
C ILE A 42 7.43 11.22 -0.54
N ARG A 43 6.56 11.82 -1.37
CA ARG A 43 5.62 11.07 -2.22
C ARG A 43 6.35 10.22 -3.24
N ILE A 44 7.38 10.77 -3.88
CA ILE A 44 8.21 10.04 -4.85
C ILE A 44 8.91 8.86 -4.17
N ALA A 45 9.52 9.07 -3.00
CA ALA A 45 10.15 8.00 -2.24
C ALA A 45 9.15 6.91 -1.83
N ALA A 46 7.97 7.29 -1.32
CA ALA A 46 6.92 6.35 -0.95
C ALA A 46 6.45 5.50 -2.15
N PHE A 47 6.31 6.13 -3.31
CA PHE A 47 5.97 5.46 -4.57
C PHE A 47 7.03 4.43 -4.98
N HIS A 48 8.31 4.80 -5.00
CA HIS A 48 9.39 3.89 -5.38
C HIS A 48 9.54 2.70 -4.43
N GLU A 49 9.32 2.93 -3.13
CA GLU A 49 9.39 1.89 -2.12
C GLU A 49 8.09 1.06 -2.00
N ASN A 50 7.05 1.44 -2.76
CA ASN A 50 5.72 0.84 -2.72
C ASN A 50 5.13 0.79 -1.30
N VAL A 51 5.24 1.91 -0.58
CA VAL A 51 4.69 2.12 0.78
C VAL A 51 3.78 3.34 0.80
N SER A 52 2.95 3.49 1.83
CA SER A 52 2.17 4.72 1.98
C SER A 52 3.06 5.91 2.38
N THR A 53 2.64 7.13 2.06
CA THR A 53 3.33 8.35 2.51
C THR A 53 3.51 8.39 4.03
N SER A 54 2.51 7.92 4.79
CA SER A 54 2.62 7.83 6.26
C SER A 54 3.71 6.86 6.71
N GLN A 55 3.83 5.68 6.07
CA GLN A 55 4.92 4.75 6.35
C GLN A 55 6.27 5.34 5.95
N GLN A 56 6.34 6.05 4.83
CA GLN A 56 7.57 6.73 4.41
C GLN A 56 7.99 7.81 5.42
N ILE A 57 7.05 8.63 5.91
CA ILE A 57 7.32 9.63 6.96
C ILE A 57 7.84 8.95 8.23
N ARG A 58 7.23 7.85 8.66
CA ARG A 58 7.72 7.06 9.80
C ARG A 58 9.16 6.57 9.57
N SER A 59 9.45 6.07 8.38
CA SER A 59 10.81 5.62 8.00
C SER A 59 11.82 6.77 8.09
N VAL A 60 11.51 7.94 7.53
CA VAL A 60 12.37 9.14 7.59
C VAL A 60 12.61 9.59 9.04
N LEU A 61 11.60 9.49 9.90
CA LEU A 61 11.68 9.83 11.33
C LEU A 61 12.31 8.71 12.19
N GLY A 62 12.78 7.61 11.60
CA GLY A 62 13.38 6.49 12.33
C GLY A 62 12.38 5.69 13.19
N LEU A 63 11.08 5.80 12.89
CA LEU A 63 10.02 5.09 13.62
C LEU A 63 9.78 3.69 13.04
N PRO A 64 9.35 2.71 13.86
CA PRO A 64 9.01 1.37 13.39
C PRO A 64 7.95 1.40 12.29
N VAL A 65 8.21 0.67 11.19
CA VAL A 65 7.26 0.47 10.09
C VAL A 65 6.86 -1.00 10.01
N ALA A 66 5.60 -1.24 9.63
CA ALA A 66 5.13 -2.60 9.39
C ALA A 66 5.91 -3.25 8.24
N ALA A 67 6.09 -4.57 8.31
CA ALA A 67 6.77 -5.32 7.26
C ALA A 67 6.07 -5.14 5.91
N ARG A 68 6.86 -4.97 4.85
CA ARG A 68 6.34 -4.79 3.49
C ARG A 68 5.50 -6.00 3.08
N PRO A 69 4.34 -5.80 2.43
CA PRO A 69 3.57 -6.90 1.86
C PRO A 69 4.44 -7.71 0.89
N LYS A 70 4.59 -9.02 1.14
CA LYS A 70 5.49 -9.90 0.37
C LYS A 70 5.09 -10.12 -1.10
N ARG A 71 3.90 -9.66 -1.55
CA ARG A 71 3.39 -9.91 -2.91
C ARG A 71 2.84 -8.62 -3.53
N PRO A 72 3.47 -8.07 -4.57
CA PRO A 72 2.88 -6.98 -5.34
C PRO A 72 1.60 -7.48 -6.04
N ARG A 73 0.56 -6.64 -6.06
CA ARG A 73 -0.73 -6.94 -6.69
C ARG A 73 -1.10 -5.79 -7.61
N LEU A 74 -1.48 -6.13 -8.83
CA LEU A 74 -2.17 -5.22 -9.73
C LEU A 74 -3.66 -5.57 -9.69
N THR A 75 -4.52 -4.57 -9.56
CA THR A 75 -5.98 -4.75 -9.52
C THR A 75 -6.62 -3.86 -10.57
N VAL A 76 -7.55 -4.42 -11.33
CA VAL A 76 -8.41 -3.71 -12.27
C VAL A 76 -9.84 -4.25 -12.09
N THR A 77 -10.82 -3.38 -12.27
CA THR A 77 -12.23 -3.75 -12.32
C THR A 77 -12.60 -3.93 -13.78
N LEU A 78 -13.21 -5.08 -14.12
CA LEU A 78 -13.66 -5.40 -15.47
C LEU A 78 -15.15 -5.73 -15.42
N ASP A 79 -15.93 -5.12 -16.29
CA ASP A 79 -17.34 -5.44 -16.48
C ASP A 79 -17.54 -6.48 -17.59
N GLU A 80 -18.80 -6.85 -17.87
CA GLU A 80 -19.12 -7.86 -18.89
C GLU A 80 -18.72 -7.43 -20.32
N SER A 81 -18.78 -6.13 -20.61
CA SER A 81 -18.37 -5.60 -21.90
C SER A 81 -16.85 -5.67 -22.08
N ASP A 82 -16.09 -5.43 -21.00
CA ASP A 82 -14.64 -5.61 -20.99
C ASP A 82 -14.25 -7.06 -21.25
N TYR A 83 -14.94 -8.03 -20.62
CA TYR A 83 -14.70 -9.44 -20.87
C TYR A 83 -15.01 -9.83 -22.32
N ALA A 84 -16.07 -9.30 -22.92
CA ALA A 84 -16.39 -9.53 -24.33
C ALA A 84 -15.29 -9.00 -25.27
N LEU A 85 -14.76 -7.81 -24.99
CA LEU A 85 -13.66 -7.21 -25.76
C LEU A 85 -12.36 -8.01 -25.63
N LEU A 86 -12.01 -8.43 -24.41
CA LEU A 86 -10.81 -9.24 -24.16
C LEU A 86 -10.95 -10.63 -24.78
N ALA A 87 -12.13 -11.24 -24.71
CA ALA A 87 -12.41 -12.51 -25.34
C ALA A 87 -12.21 -12.43 -26.86
N GLN A 88 -12.76 -11.39 -27.50
CA GLN A 88 -12.55 -11.13 -28.92
C GLN A 88 -11.07 -10.93 -29.25
N ARG A 89 -10.34 -10.14 -28.45
CA ARG A 89 -8.90 -9.90 -28.64
C ARG A 89 -8.08 -11.18 -28.58
N TYR A 90 -8.42 -12.08 -27.65
CA TYR A 90 -7.67 -13.30 -27.41
C TYR A 90 -8.19 -14.52 -28.19
N GLY A 91 -9.28 -14.37 -28.96
CA GLY A 91 -9.91 -15.48 -29.66
C GLY A 91 -10.54 -16.51 -28.72
N LEU A 92 -11.04 -16.07 -27.56
CA LEU A 92 -11.67 -16.89 -26.53
C LEU A 92 -13.18 -16.62 -26.46
N ALA A 93 -13.91 -17.49 -25.78
CA ALA A 93 -15.32 -17.24 -25.45
C ALA A 93 -15.42 -16.21 -24.31
N PRO A 94 -16.41 -15.28 -24.31
CA PRO A 94 -16.63 -14.33 -23.21
C PRO A 94 -16.83 -14.99 -21.84
N ASP A 95 -17.38 -16.20 -21.83
CA ASP A 95 -17.60 -16.98 -20.62
C ASP A 95 -16.33 -17.70 -20.12
N ASP A 96 -15.27 -17.79 -20.94
CA ASP A 96 -13.96 -18.33 -20.54
C ASP A 96 -13.15 -17.29 -19.75
N ARG A 97 -13.69 -16.89 -18.58
CA ARG A 97 -13.06 -15.90 -17.71
C ARG A 97 -11.68 -16.32 -17.24
N LEU A 98 -11.43 -17.62 -17.09
CA LEU A 98 -10.12 -18.14 -16.70
C LEU A 98 -9.11 -17.95 -17.84
N GLY A 99 -9.44 -18.38 -19.06
CA GLY A 99 -8.59 -18.20 -20.23
C GLY A 99 -8.29 -16.74 -20.51
N ILE A 100 -9.30 -15.87 -20.41
CA ILE A 100 -9.14 -14.41 -20.55
C ILE A 100 -8.18 -13.85 -19.50
N LYS A 101 -8.32 -14.26 -18.23
CA LYS A 101 -7.43 -13.83 -17.16
C LYS A 101 -5.99 -14.29 -17.38
N GLU A 102 -5.77 -15.51 -17.84
CA GLU A 102 -4.43 -16.02 -18.15
C GLU A 102 -3.79 -15.28 -19.33
N ALA A 103 -4.55 -15.04 -20.39
CA ALA A 103 -4.09 -14.29 -21.55
C ALA A 103 -3.71 -12.85 -21.17
N ALA A 104 -4.59 -12.15 -20.42
CA ALA A 104 -4.30 -10.82 -19.89
C ALA A 104 -3.06 -10.80 -18.98
N THR A 105 -2.87 -11.85 -18.17
CA THR A 105 -1.67 -11.98 -17.32
C THR A 105 -0.39 -12.08 -18.18
N ARG A 106 -0.42 -12.85 -19.27
CA ARG A 106 0.72 -12.95 -20.21
C ARG A 106 1.01 -11.61 -20.88
N GLU A 107 -0.03 -10.87 -21.29
CA GLU A 107 0.11 -9.53 -21.88
C GLU A 107 0.75 -8.53 -20.88
N LEU A 108 0.32 -8.54 -19.62
CA LEU A 108 0.90 -7.69 -18.56
C LEU A 108 2.37 -8.04 -18.26
N ILE A 109 2.75 -9.32 -18.33
CA ILE A 109 4.15 -9.73 -18.20
C ILE A 109 4.98 -9.22 -19.40
N ALA A 110 4.44 -9.31 -20.61
CA ALA A 110 5.10 -8.86 -21.83
C ALA A 110 5.25 -7.33 -21.92
N PHE A 111 4.46 -6.56 -21.18
CA PHE A 111 4.59 -5.10 -21.09
C PHE A 111 5.92 -4.66 -20.47
N VAL A 112 6.54 -5.49 -19.62
CA VAL A 112 7.81 -5.16 -18.99
C VAL A 112 8.93 -5.31 -20.03
N PRO A 113 9.70 -4.25 -20.35
CA PRO A 113 10.87 -4.38 -21.22
C PRO A 113 11.86 -5.38 -20.60
N PRO A 114 12.58 -6.17 -21.42
CA PRO A 114 13.57 -7.10 -20.91
C PRO A 114 14.54 -6.37 -19.97
N PRO A 115 14.91 -6.97 -18.83
CA PRO A 115 15.76 -6.31 -17.86
C PRO A 115 17.04 -5.83 -18.56
N ALA A 116 17.33 -4.53 -18.45
CA ALA A 116 18.54 -3.97 -19.01
C ALA A 116 19.74 -4.78 -18.51
N PRO A 117 20.71 -5.13 -19.37
CA PRO A 117 21.88 -5.87 -18.92
C PRO A 117 22.53 -5.11 -17.75
N PRO A 118 22.99 -5.82 -16.71
CA PRO A 118 23.61 -5.17 -15.57
C PRO A 118 24.73 -4.28 -16.06
N ARG A 119 24.63 -2.97 -15.79
CA ARG A 119 25.70 -2.01 -16.08
C ARG A 119 26.88 -2.45 -15.24
N THR A 120 27.81 -3.18 -15.84
CA THR A 120 29.08 -3.52 -15.21
C THR A 120 29.77 -2.20 -14.91
N SER A 121 29.82 -1.86 -13.62
CA SER A 121 30.67 -0.80 -13.13
C SER A 121 32.10 -1.25 -13.36
N THR A 122 32.67 -0.85 -14.50
CA THR A 122 34.10 -0.98 -14.74
C THR A 122 34.81 -0.14 -13.70
N SER A 123 35.18 -0.81 -12.60
CA SER A 123 36.14 -0.35 -11.61
C SER A 123 37.41 0.07 -12.33
N ARG A 124 37.53 1.37 -12.57
CA ARG A 124 38.72 1.98 -13.14
C ARG A 124 39.75 2.06 -12.02
N LYS A 125 40.52 0.98 -11.87
CA LYS A 125 41.65 0.89 -10.93
C LYS A 125 42.61 2.07 -11.17
N PRO A 126 42.99 2.86 -10.16
CA PRO A 126 43.95 3.93 -10.36
C PRO A 126 45.33 3.32 -10.60
N ARG A 127 45.95 3.66 -11.73
CA ARG A 127 47.38 3.43 -11.96
C ARG A 127 48.14 4.42 -11.07
N LYS A 128 48.80 3.91 -10.03
CA LYS A 128 49.89 4.64 -9.36
C LYS A 128 51.08 4.70 -10.31
N GLY A 129 51.51 5.92 -10.62
CA GLY A 129 52.84 6.25 -11.12
C GLY A 129 53.62 6.93 -10.01
#